data_AF-B9F1K1-F1
#
_entry.id   AF-B9F1K1-F1
#
_cell.length_a   1.000
_cell.length_b   1.000
_cell.length_c   1.000
_cell.angle_alpha   90.00
_cell.angle_beta   90.00
_cell.angle_gamma   90.00
#
_symmetry.space_group_name_H-M   'P 1'
#
loop_
_entity.id
_entity.type
_entity.pdbx_description
1 polymer ?
#
loop_
_entity_poly.entity_id
_entity_poly.type
_entity_poly.pdbx_seq_one_letter_code
_entity_poly.pdbx_strand_id
1 'polypeptide(L)'
;MAGQMLPPIALVAVAICITAAAAAKVPAIYVFGDSTADVGNNNYLTGAAVPRANFPHNGIDFPTSRPTGRFSNGYNGVDFLGSK
;
A
#
# COMPACT_ATOMS: atom_id res chain seq x y z
N MET A 1 -36.39 -33.57 6.95
CA MET A 1 -34.95 -33.28 6.76
C MET A 1 -34.46 -32.51 7.99
N ALA A 2 -34.02 -33.22 9.04
CA ALA A 2 -33.40 -32.58 10.18
C ALA A 2 -31.95 -32.29 9.81
N GLY A 3 -31.58 -31.01 9.68
CA GLY A 3 -30.20 -30.61 9.42
C GLY A 3 -29.33 -31.05 10.59
N GLN A 4 -28.33 -31.88 10.32
CA GLN A 4 -27.39 -32.33 11.35
C GLN A 4 -26.61 -31.11 11.86
N MET A 5 -26.77 -30.80 13.16
CA MET A 5 -26.01 -29.75 13.82
C MET A 5 -24.54 -30.18 13.91
N LEU A 6 -23.62 -29.31 13.48
CA LEU A 6 -22.19 -29.55 13.59
C LEU A 6 -21.78 -29.76 15.06
N PRO A 7 -20.94 -30.77 15.36
CA PRO A 7 -20.50 -31.02 16.71
C PRO A 7 -19.67 -29.84 17.26
N PRO A 8 -19.69 -29.57 18.57
CA PRO A 8 -19.01 -28.42 19.17
C PRO A 8 -17.51 -28.36 18.85
N ILE A 9 -16.86 -29.52 18.75
CA ILE A 9 -15.45 -29.65 18.38
C ILE A 9 -15.19 -29.13 16.97
N ALA A 10 -16.08 -29.41 16.02
CA ALA A 10 -15.96 -28.89 14.66
C ALA A 10 -16.14 -27.37 14.63
N LEU A 11 -17.04 -26.82 15.45
CA LEU A 11 -17.21 -25.37 15.57
C LEU A 11 -15.96 -24.69 16.15
N VAL A 12 -15.36 -25.29 17.19
CA VAL A 12 -14.10 -24.79 17.79
C VAL A 12 -12.95 -24.88 16.80
N ALA A 13 -12.81 -25.99 16.07
CA ALA A 13 -11.78 -26.14 15.05
C ALA A 13 -11.92 -25.09 13.93
N VAL A 14 -13.15 -24.84 13.46
CA VAL A 14 -13.42 -23.79 12.47
C VAL A 14 -13.08 -22.40 13.01
N ALA A 15 -13.45 -22.07 14.25
CA ALA A 15 -13.11 -20.80 14.87
C ALA A 15 -11.58 -20.60 14.98
N ILE A 16 -10.84 -21.63 15.37
CA ILE A 16 -9.38 -21.61 15.44
C ILE A 16 -8.78 -21.37 14.05
N CYS A 17 -9.25 -22.08 13.01
CA CYS A 17 -8.80 -21.87 11.64
C CYS A 17 -9.07 -20.45 11.14
N ILE A 18 -10.23 -19.86 11.48
CA ILE A 18 -10.56 -18.48 11.11
C ILE A 18 -9.59 -17.49 11.80
N THR A 19 -9.29 -17.70 13.08
CA THR A 19 -8.34 -16.83 13.81
C THR A 19 -6.90 -16.98 13.33
N ALA A 20 -6.47 -18.18 12.94
CA ALA A 20 -5.14 -18.44 12.40
C ALA A 20 -4.95 -17.89 10.98
N ALA A 21 -6.04 -17.73 10.22
CA ALA A 21 -6.04 -17.12 8.89
C ALA A 21 -5.92 -15.59 8.93
N ALA A 22 -6.00 -14.95 10.10
CA ALA A 22 -5.73 -13.53 10.23
C ALA A 22 -4.23 -13.27 9.98
N ALA A 23 -3.91 -12.80 8.77
CA ALA A 23 -2.54 -12.47 8.40
C ALA A 23 -1.93 -11.46 9.39
N ALA A 24 -0.69 -11.73 9.83
CA ALA A 24 0.04 -10.81 10.68
C ALA A 24 0.25 -9.49 9.94
N LYS A 25 -0.09 -8.37 10.59
CA LYS A 25 0.15 -7.03 10.04
C LYS A 25 1.66 -6.80 9.95
N VAL A 26 2.13 -6.40 8.77
CA VAL A 26 3.52 -5.97 8.58
C VAL A 26 3.67 -4.56 9.16
N PRO A 27 4.52 -4.34 10.17
CA PRO A 27 4.56 -3.06 10.88
C PRO A 27 5.19 -1.92 10.06
N ALA A 28 6.02 -2.24 9.07
CA ALA A 28 6.67 -1.27 8.19
C ALA A 28 7.18 -1.91 6.90
N ILE A 29 7.27 -1.12 5.83
CA ILE A 29 7.85 -1.52 4.54
C ILE A 29 9.01 -0.58 4.23
N TYR A 30 10.19 -1.14 3.96
CA TYR A 30 11.33 -0.39 3.43
C TYR A 30 11.40 -0.61 1.93
N VAL A 31 11.44 0.50 1.17
CA VAL A 31 11.26 0.47 -0.28
C VAL A 31 12.49 1.04 -0.94
N PHE A 32 13.10 0.24 -1.82
CA PHE A 32 14.22 0.62 -2.67
C PHE A 32 13.75 0.55 -4.12
N GLY A 33 14.21 1.47 -4.95
CA GLY A 33 13.82 1.50 -6.36
C GLY A 33 14.22 2.79 -7.05
N ASP A 34 13.46 3.10 -8.09
CA ASP A 34 13.64 4.27 -8.95
C ASP A 34 12.38 5.16 -8.93
N SER A 35 12.15 5.92 -10.00
CA SER A 35 10.96 6.74 -10.22
C SER A 35 9.62 6.05 -9.93
N THR A 36 9.52 4.74 -10.15
CA THR A 36 8.31 3.93 -9.92
C THR A 36 7.96 3.76 -8.45
N ALA A 37 8.95 3.91 -7.57
CA ALA A 37 8.82 3.82 -6.12
C ALA A 37 8.99 5.17 -5.41
N ASP A 38 9.50 6.21 -6.09
CA ASP A 38 9.73 7.52 -5.49
C ASP A 38 8.40 8.19 -5.09
N VAL A 39 8.33 8.59 -3.83
CA VAL A 39 7.20 9.28 -3.19
C VAL A 39 7.45 10.77 -2.97
N GLY A 40 8.54 11.30 -3.54
CA GLY A 40 8.97 12.69 -3.43
C GLY A 40 10.34 12.87 -2.77
N ASN A 41 11.11 11.79 -2.59
CA ASN A 41 12.45 11.82 -2.02
C ASN A 41 13.38 12.74 -2.82
N ASN A 42 13.29 12.72 -4.15
CA ASN A 42 14.14 13.54 -5.01
C ASN A 42 13.95 15.05 -4.84
N ASN A 43 12.83 15.50 -4.26
CA ASN A 43 12.62 16.92 -3.95
C ASN A 43 13.59 17.45 -2.89
N TYR A 44 14.18 16.56 -2.09
CA TYR A 44 15.14 16.90 -1.03
C TYR A 44 16.61 16.77 -1.47
N LEU A 45 16.88 16.22 -2.65
CA LEU A 45 18.24 16.08 -3.18
C LEU A 45 18.71 17.38 -3.85
N THR A 46 19.98 17.72 -3.66
CA THR A 46 20.60 18.92 -4.25
C THR A 46 21.08 18.66 -5.69
N GLY A 47 21.07 19.69 -6.52
CA GLY A 47 21.63 19.66 -7.87
C GLY A 47 20.59 19.78 -8.97
N ALA A 48 20.98 20.43 -10.06
CA ALA A 48 20.11 20.67 -11.22
C ALA A 48 19.82 19.38 -12.01
N ALA A 49 20.71 18.39 -11.96
CA ALA A 49 20.56 17.13 -12.69
C ALA A 49 19.66 16.10 -12.00
N VAL A 50 19.21 16.35 -10.76
CA VAL A 50 18.32 15.42 -10.06
C VAL A 50 16.95 15.43 -10.76
N PRO A 51 16.45 14.28 -11.26
CA PRO A 51 15.12 14.19 -11.81
C PRO A 51 14.09 14.37 -10.68
N ARG A 52 13.15 15.29 -10.87
CA ARG A 52 12.07 15.55 -9.90
C ARG A 52 10.72 15.43 -10.61
N ALA A 53 9.70 14.97 -9.90
CA ALA A 53 8.32 14.93 -10.38
C ALA A 53 7.45 15.93 -9.63
N ASN A 54 7.97 17.14 -9.47
CA ASN A 54 7.28 18.27 -8.83
C ASN A 54 6.72 19.28 -9.86
N PHE A 55 6.41 18.82 -11.08
CA PHE A 55 5.87 19.67 -12.15
C PHE A 55 4.34 19.70 -12.14
N PRO A 56 3.71 20.74 -12.74
CA PRO A 56 2.25 20.87 -12.76
C PRO A 56 1.49 19.69 -13.40
N HIS A 57 2.13 18.93 -14.28
CA HIS A 57 1.51 17.76 -14.89
C HIS A 57 1.62 16.49 -14.03
N ASN A 58 2.37 16.51 -12.92
CA ASN A 58 2.41 15.42 -11.95
C ASN A 58 1.34 15.63 -10.87
N GLY A 59 0.75 14.54 -10.37
CA GLY A 59 -0.18 14.60 -9.26
C GLY A 59 -1.57 15.17 -9.56
N ILE A 60 -1.99 15.26 -10.83
CA ILE A 60 -3.32 15.78 -11.24
C ILE A 60 -4.47 15.01 -10.57
N ASP A 61 -4.32 13.69 -10.43
CA ASP A 61 -5.34 12.77 -9.91
C ASP A 61 -5.33 12.67 -8.37
N PHE A 62 -4.42 13.38 -7.68
CA PHE A 62 -4.51 13.51 -6.23
C PHE A 62 -5.73 14.34 -5.82
N PRO A 63 -6.31 14.12 -4.63
CA PRO A 63 -7.39 14.97 -4.11
C PRO A 63 -7.04 16.46 -4.03
N THR A 64 -5.74 16.79 -3.94
CA THR A 64 -5.24 18.18 -3.93
C THR A 64 -4.90 18.70 -5.32
N SER A 65 -4.85 17.84 -6.34
CA SER A 65 -4.32 18.11 -7.69
C SER A 65 -2.98 18.86 -7.66
N ARG A 66 -2.13 18.55 -6.68
CA ARG A 66 -0.80 19.14 -6.51
C ARG A 66 0.27 18.07 -6.69
N PRO A 67 1.40 18.42 -7.33
CA PRO A 67 2.50 17.49 -7.46
C PRO A 67 3.11 17.18 -6.09
N THR A 68 3.26 15.89 -5.80
CA THR A 68 3.83 15.39 -4.53
C THR A 68 5.28 14.92 -4.67
N GLY A 69 5.82 14.88 -5.89
CA GLY A 69 7.13 14.31 -6.20
C GLY A 69 7.11 12.85 -6.65
N ARG A 70 5.93 12.24 -6.83
CA ARG A 70 5.76 10.95 -7.51
C ARG A 70 5.80 11.13 -9.02
N PHE A 71 6.50 10.25 -9.73
CA PHE A 71 6.58 10.22 -11.20
C PHE A 71 5.31 9.65 -11.84
N SER A 72 4.15 10.19 -11.45
CA SER A 72 2.82 9.75 -11.86
C SER A 72 1.79 10.86 -11.62
N ASN A 73 0.55 10.64 -12.07
CA ASN A 73 -0.56 11.57 -11.79
C ASN A 73 -1.21 11.34 -10.41
N GLY A 74 -0.83 10.30 -9.67
CA GLY A 74 -1.44 9.92 -8.40
C GLY A 74 -0.57 8.99 -7.56
N TYR A 75 -1.18 8.17 -6.73
CA TYR A 75 -0.47 7.16 -5.93
C TYR A 75 0.25 6.14 -6.84
N ASN A 76 1.47 5.75 -6.47
CA ASN A 76 2.22 4.69 -7.14
C ASN A 76 1.95 3.33 -6.47
N GLY A 77 2.52 2.24 -7.00
CA GLY A 77 2.32 0.89 -6.47
C GLY A 77 2.69 0.74 -4.98
N VAL A 78 3.68 1.48 -4.52
CA VAL A 78 4.17 1.44 -3.14
C VAL A 78 3.15 2.03 -2.17
N ASP A 79 2.47 3.12 -2.56
CA ASP A 79 1.40 3.70 -1.76
C ASP A 79 0.25 2.69 -1.54
N PHE A 80 -0.12 1.97 -2.59
CA PHE A 80 -1.14 0.93 -2.49
C PHE A 80 -0.67 -0.23 -1.60
N LEU A 81 0.61 -0.63 -1.67
CA LEU A 81 1.17 -1.65 -0.79
C LEU A 81 1.18 -1.21 0.69
N GLY A 82 1.51 0.05 0.97
CA GLY A 82 1.52 0.59 2.34
C GLY A 82 0.14 0.84 2.94
N SER A 83 -0.91 0.91 2.10
CA SER A 83 -2.30 1.10 2.53
C SER A 83 -3.02 -0.19 2.98
N LYS A 84 -2.35 -1.34 2.91
CA LYS A 84 -2.91 -2.68 3.20
C LYS A 84 -2.51 -3.14 4.59
#